data_AF-A0A117RQ05-F1
#
_entry.id   AF-A0A117RQ05-F1
#
_cell.length_a   1.000
_cell.length_b   1.000
_cell.length_c   1.000
_cell.angle_alpha   90.00
_cell.angle_beta   90.00
_cell.angle_gamma   90.00
#
_symmetry.space_group_name_H-M   'P 1'
#
loop_
_entity.id
_entity.type
_entity.pdbx_description
1 polymer ?
#
loop_
_entity_poly.entity_id
_entity_poly.type
_entity_poly.pdbx_seq_one_letter_code
_entity_poly.pdbx_strand_id
1 'polypeptide(L)'
;MSHKRIPKRKAAIAAGGVVALGAAAILLPNANASQDGAADEATTARTLKAADASDLASQLSELLGDAFAGSYYDSESKQLVVNVIPGDNNNVIVQAKKAGAKVREVENSLSELASGAQTLKSEATIPGTAWSVDPRTNKILVTADSTVTGDNWDQLESTVDSLGSGMATIKKSAGTFKTFLSGGDAIFAGGSRCSAGFNVTAGDGTPAFLTAGHCGVAAEQWSDAEGGQPIATVDQATFPGAGDFALVKYDDPATEAPSEVNLGDQTLAISQAADPEVGLQVFRMGSTTGLSDGQVLGLDATVNYPEGTVTGLIQTDVCAEPGDSGGSLFTQDGLAIGLTSGGSGDCTVGGETFFQPVTTALEAVGATLGGDAAGGAGAGDEAGAGEEAGAGDEAGAGEEAGAGEEAGAGEEAGAGEEAGAGQEAGAGEEVGGGNADGTGNGLGEIVGNGVGN
;
A
#
# COMPACT_ATOMS: atom_id res chain seq x y z
N MET A 1 17.16 50.77 -53.03
CA MET A 1 18.54 50.76 -53.53
C MET A 1 19.02 52.20 -53.66
N SER A 2 20.00 52.65 -52.87
CA SER A 2 21.05 53.60 -53.30
C SER A 2 21.94 54.00 -52.11
N HIS A 3 23.23 53.81 -52.36
CA HIS A 3 24.49 54.14 -51.68
C HIS A 3 24.57 55.11 -50.48
N LYS A 4 25.58 54.77 -49.65
CA LYS A 4 26.82 55.54 -49.32
C LYS A 4 26.93 56.01 -47.85
N ARG A 5 27.88 55.45 -47.08
CA ARG A 5 29.25 55.98 -46.85
C ARG A 5 29.91 55.28 -45.64
N ILE A 6 31.13 54.80 -45.85
CA ILE A 6 32.11 54.49 -44.80
C ILE A 6 32.77 55.81 -44.35
N PRO A 7 33.19 55.93 -43.09
CA PRO A 7 34.58 56.32 -42.85
C PRO A 7 35.29 55.41 -41.85
N LYS A 8 36.55 55.14 -42.21
CA LYS A 8 37.57 54.37 -41.51
C LYS A 8 37.99 55.10 -40.22
N ARG A 9 38.39 54.33 -39.20
CA ARG A 9 39.66 54.55 -38.47
C ARG A 9 40.12 53.26 -37.79
N LYS A 10 41.44 53.10 -37.83
CA LYS A 10 42.26 51.93 -37.52
C LYS A 10 42.44 51.78 -36.00
N ALA A 11 42.60 50.55 -35.51
CA ALA A 11 43.74 50.15 -34.69
C ALA A 11 43.72 48.62 -34.48
N ALA A 12 44.87 48.00 -34.72
CA ALA A 12 45.12 46.59 -34.50
C ALA A 12 45.40 46.32 -33.01
N ILE A 13 44.94 45.18 -32.48
CA ILE A 13 45.65 44.42 -31.45
C ILE A 13 45.42 42.93 -31.75
N ALA A 14 46.51 42.22 -31.98
CA ALA A 14 46.57 40.77 -31.98
C ALA A 14 46.75 40.28 -30.54
N ALA A 15 45.98 39.27 -30.13
CA ALA A 15 46.31 38.37 -29.04
C ALA A 15 45.50 37.08 -29.22
N GLY A 16 46.18 35.93 -29.17
CA GLY A 16 45.65 34.62 -29.53
C GLY A 16 44.55 34.10 -28.60
N GLY A 17 43.56 33.45 -29.21
CA GLY A 17 42.60 32.62 -28.50
C GLY A 17 43.14 31.20 -28.36
N VAL A 18 43.62 30.87 -27.17
CA VAL A 18 43.73 29.47 -26.72
C VAL A 18 42.35 29.08 -26.22
N VAL A 19 41.77 28.04 -26.83
CA VAL A 19 40.54 27.39 -26.36
C VAL A 19 40.87 26.72 -25.02
N ALA A 20 40.40 27.32 -23.94
CA ALA A 20 40.46 26.73 -22.62
C ALA A 20 39.35 25.66 -22.51
N LEU A 21 39.70 24.40 -22.75
CA LEU A 21 38.95 23.26 -22.21
C LEU A 21 39.22 23.23 -20.70
N GLY A 22 38.34 23.87 -19.93
CA GLY A 22 38.37 23.83 -18.48
C GLY A 22 38.09 22.42 -17.99
N ALA A 23 39.11 21.75 -17.47
CA ALA A 23 38.94 20.60 -16.61
C ALA A 23 38.22 21.07 -15.34
N ALA A 24 37.00 20.58 -15.12
CA ALA A 24 36.32 20.71 -13.84
C ALA A 24 37.07 19.85 -12.82
N ALA A 25 37.92 20.48 -12.01
CA ALA A 25 38.49 19.87 -10.82
C ALA A 25 37.39 19.77 -9.76
N ILE A 26 36.87 18.56 -9.55
CA ILE A 26 36.01 18.26 -8.41
C ILE A 26 36.89 18.26 -7.16
N LEU A 27 36.66 19.22 -6.27
CA LEU A 27 37.23 19.30 -4.93
C LEU A 27 36.54 18.27 -4.04
N LEU A 28 37.29 17.28 -3.55
CA LEU A 28 36.89 16.42 -2.43
C LEU A 28 37.31 17.12 -1.12
N PRO A 29 36.41 17.32 -0.13
CA PRO A 29 36.82 17.44 1.26
C PRO A 29 36.86 16.04 1.86
N ASN A 30 38.07 15.57 2.20
CA ASN A 30 38.43 14.76 3.38
C ASN A 30 39.74 14.01 3.11
N ALA A 31 40.85 14.68 3.43
CA ALA A 31 42.15 14.03 3.58
C ALA A 31 42.36 13.72 5.08
N ASN A 32 42.27 12.44 5.44
CA ASN A 32 43.09 11.91 6.53
C ASN A 32 44.39 11.40 5.89
N ALA A 33 45.51 11.94 6.36
CA ALA A 33 46.84 11.60 5.92
C ALA A 33 47.36 10.36 6.65
N SER A 34 47.89 9.39 5.90
CA SER A 34 49.14 8.72 6.27
C SER A 34 49.94 8.46 4.99
N GLN A 35 51.16 8.98 4.94
CA GLN A 35 52.09 8.86 3.83
C GLN A 35 52.77 7.48 3.85
N ASP A 36 53.02 6.88 2.69
CA ASP A 36 54.37 6.76 2.09
C ASP A 36 54.37 5.82 0.88
N GLY A 37 55.14 6.18 -0.16
CA GLY A 37 55.54 5.28 -1.24
C GLY A 37 55.03 5.66 -2.63
N ALA A 38 55.82 6.44 -3.38
CA ALA A 38 55.66 6.59 -4.82
C ALA A 38 56.31 5.40 -5.56
N ALA A 39 55.64 4.99 -6.65
CA ALA A 39 56.09 4.14 -7.76
C ALA A 39 56.21 2.62 -7.50
N ASP A 40 55.10 1.90 -7.73
CA ASP A 40 55.05 0.75 -8.64
C ASP A 40 53.58 0.44 -9.03
N GLU A 41 53.39 -0.26 -10.15
CA GLU A 41 52.10 -0.53 -10.79
C GLU A 41 51.09 -1.40 -10.00
N ALA A 42 49.82 -1.36 -10.46
CA ALA A 42 48.64 -2.21 -10.14
C ALA A 42 47.59 -1.60 -9.18
N THR A 43 46.50 -1.01 -9.69
CA THR A 43 45.25 -1.69 -10.12
C THR A 43 44.50 -2.50 -9.04
N THR A 44 44.66 -2.21 -7.75
CA THR A 44 43.82 -2.84 -6.70
C THR A 44 42.50 -2.09 -6.49
N ALA A 45 41.38 -2.82 -6.60
CA ALA A 45 40.05 -2.28 -6.31
C ALA A 45 39.95 -1.74 -4.87
N ARG A 46 39.22 -0.62 -4.70
CA ARG A 46 39.09 0.07 -3.41
C ARG A 46 38.00 -0.59 -2.56
N THR A 47 38.22 -0.62 -1.25
CA THR A 47 37.15 -0.93 -0.29
C THR A 47 36.24 0.29 -0.13
N LEU A 48 34.93 0.09 -0.17
CA LEU A 48 33.89 1.13 -0.17
C LEU A 48 32.82 0.80 0.87
N LYS A 49 32.09 1.81 1.36
CA LYS A 49 30.78 1.56 1.98
C LYS A 49 29.75 1.30 0.87
N ALA A 50 28.66 0.63 1.20
CA ALA A 50 27.62 0.30 0.22
C ALA A 50 27.04 1.54 -0.48
N ALA A 51 26.80 2.64 0.26
CA ALA A 51 26.33 3.90 -0.31
C ALA A 51 27.34 4.49 -1.32
N ASP A 52 28.61 4.60 -0.94
CA ASP A 52 29.69 5.11 -1.81
C ASP A 52 29.88 4.25 -3.08
N ALA A 53 29.64 2.93 -2.97
CA ALA A 53 29.68 2.01 -4.09
C ALA A 53 28.55 2.27 -5.10
N SER A 54 27.36 2.65 -4.63
CA SER A 54 26.23 3.03 -5.50
C SER A 54 26.54 4.29 -6.30
N ASP A 55 27.09 5.32 -5.66
CA ASP A 55 27.46 6.57 -6.34
C ASP A 55 28.52 6.33 -7.42
N LEU A 56 29.54 5.51 -7.10
CA LEU A 56 30.58 5.14 -8.05
C LEU A 56 30.03 4.30 -9.21
N ALA A 57 29.07 3.41 -8.95
CA ALA A 57 28.42 2.60 -9.99
C ALA A 57 27.70 3.47 -11.02
N SER A 58 26.96 4.48 -10.58
CA SER A 58 26.26 5.43 -11.47
C SER A 58 27.23 6.21 -12.35
N GLN A 59 28.32 6.74 -11.78
CA GLN A 59 29.36 7.46 -12.54
C GLN A 59 30.03 6.56 -13.58
N LEU A 60 30.31 5.30 -13.21
CA LEU A 60 30.90 4.34 -14.14
C LEU A 60 29.91 3.91 -15.22
N SER A 61 28.62 3.79 -14.92
CA SER A 61 27.61 3.52 -15.94
C SER A 61 27.60 4.61 -17.03
N GLU A 62 27.65 5.88 -16.65
CA GLU A 62 27.71 7.01 -17.60
C GLU A 62 29.03 7.04 -18.38
N LEU A 63 30.14 6.83 -17.69
CA LEU A 63 31.48 6.89 -18.29
C LEU A 63 31.72 5.76 -19.30
N LEU A 64 31.24 4.56 -18.99
CA LEU A 64 31.53 3.36 -19.79
C LEU A 64 30.49 3.13 -20.89
N GLY A 65 29.30 3.74 -20.79
CA GLY A 65 28.25 3.66 -21.81
C GLY A 65 27.88 2.21 -22.14
N ASP A 66 27.83 1.87 -23.44
CA ASP A 66 27.45 0.54 -23.93
C ASP A 66 28.36 -0.60 -23.44
N ALA A 67 29.59 -0.29 -22.98
CA ALA A 67 30.48 -1.29 -22.41
C ALA A 67 30.07 -1.71 -20.99
N PHE A 68 29.19 -0.97 -20.32
CA PHE A 68 28.70 -1.28 -18.98
C PHE A 68 27.61 -2.37 -19.02
N ALA A 69 27.82 -3.46 -18.29
CA ALA A 69 26.94 -4.62 -18.23
C ALA A 69 26.33 -4.84 -16.83
N GLY A 70 26.14 -3.75 -16.08
CA GLY A 70 25.66 -3.76 -14.70
C GLY A 70 26.78 -3.80 -13.67
N SER A 71 26.41 -3.71 -12.39
CA SER A 71 27.35 -3.75 -11.29
C SER A 71 26.71 -4.31 -10.02
N TYR A 72 27.52 -4.74 -9.07
CA TYR A 72 27.05 -5.15 -7.75
C TYR A 72 28.10 -4.83 -6.68
N TYR A 73 27.62 -4.59 -5.47
CA TYR A 73 28.47 -4.49 -4.28
C TYR A 73 28.70 -5.89 -3.69
N ASP A 74 29.97 -6.26 -3.55
CA ASP A 74 30.42 -7.45 -2.85
C ASP A 74 30.68 -7.07 -1.39
N SER A 75 29.81 -7.54 -0.48
CA SER A 75 29.88 -7.21 0.94
C SER A 75 31.02 -7.90 1.67
N GLU A 76 31.49 -9.05 1.19
CA GLU A 76 32.61 -9.80 1.79
C GLU A 76 33.91 -9.05 1.56
N SER A 77 34.16 -8.65 0.30
CA SER A 77 35.35 -7.89 -0.06
C SER A 77 35.20 -6.37 0.13
N LYS A 78 33.97 -5.90 0.38
CA LYS A 78 33.58 -4.47 0.45
C LYS A 78 33.95 -3.71 -0.83
N GLN A 79 33.78 -4.34 -2.00
CA GLN A 79 34.20 -3.78 -3.29
C GLN A 79 33.00 -3.61 -4.22
N LEU A 80 33.06 -2.57 -5.05
CA LEU A 80 32.18 -2.46 -6.23
C LEU A 80 32.74 -3.36 -7.34
N VAL A 81 31.94 -4.31 -7.81
CA VAL A 81 32.22 -5.09 -9.01
C VAL A 81 31.44 -4.52 -10.18
N VAL A 82 32.14 -4.12 -11.23
CA VAL A 82 31.54 -3.62 -12.48
C VAL A 82 31.70 -4.67 -13.55
N ASN A 83 30.57 -5.08 -14.12
CA ASN A 83 30.56 -5.94 -15.28
C ASN A 83 30.78 -5.10 -16.54
N VAL A 84 31.62 -5.60 -17.44
CA VAL A 84 31.86 -4.97 -18.75
C VAL A 84 31.78 -5.99 -19.86
N ILE A 85 31.38 -5.55 -21.05
CA ILE A 85 31.41 -6.41 -22.24
C ILE A 85 32.83 -6.45 -22.80
N PRO A 86 33.39 -7.66 -23.01
CA PRO A 86 34.71 -7.81 -23.60
C PRO A 86 34.71 -7.27 -25.04
N GLY A 87 35.77 -6.53 -25.39
CA GLY A 87 36.00 -5.96 -26.71
C GLY A 87 37.36 -5.27 -26.78
N ASP A 88 37.69 -4.60 -27.89
CA ASP A 88 38.98 -3.88 -28.07
C ASP A 88 39.15 -2.66 -27.13
N ASN A 89 38.21 -2.43 -26.21
CA ASN A 89 38.12 -1.28 -25.33
C ASN A 89 38.93 -1.46 -24.03
N ASN A 90 40.22 -1.79 -24.14
CA ASN A 90 41.15 -1.86 -22.99
C ASN A 90 41.12 -0.58 -22.13
N ASN A 91 40.77 0.57 -22.71
CA ASN A 91 40.63 1.84 -22.01
C ASN A 91 39.47 1.84 -20.98
N VAL A 92 38.35 1.17 -21.25
CA VAL A 92 37.18 1.08 -20.36
C VAL A 92 37.54 0.32 -19.08
N ILE A 93 38.24 -0.81 -19.22
CA ILE A 93 38.72 -1.63 -18.09
C ILE A 93 39.71 -0.83 -17.24
N VAL A 94 40.64 -0.12 -17.88
CA VAL A 94 41.62 0.73 -17.18
C VAL A 94 40.91 1.86 -16.43
N GLN A 95 39.91 2.51 -17.02
CA GLN A 95 39.16 3.60 -16.38
C GLN A 95 38.38 3.11 -15.16
N ALA A 96 37.66 1.99 -15.27
CA ALA A 96 36.92 1.42 -14.15
C ALA A 96 37.85 0.97 -13.01
N LYS A 97 38.99 0.33 -13.32
CA LYS A 97 40.02 0.00 -12.34
C LYS A 97 40.61 1.23 -11.67
N LYS A 98 40.89 2.29 -12.43
CA LYS A 98 41.43 3.56 -11.91
C LYS A 98 40.43 4.29 -11.00
N ALA A 99 39.14 4.16 -11.30
CA ALA A 99 38.07 4.68 -10.46
C ALA A 99 37.91 3.89 -9.14
N GLY A 100 38.54 2.70 -9.04
CA GLY A 100 38.56 1.87 -7.85
C GLY A 100 37.61 0.68 -7.88
N ALA A 101 36.96 0.40 -9.01
CA ALA A 101 36.10 -0.77 -9.17
C ALA A 101 36.92 -2.03 -9.51
N LYS A 102 36.42 -3.18 -9.06
CA LYS A 102 36.84 -4.49 -9.57
C LYS A 102 36.10 -4.75 -10.87
N VAL A 103 36.83 -4.94 -11.96
CA VAL A 103 36.22 -5.18 -13.28
C VAL A 103 36.07 -6.67 -13.52
N ARG A 104 34.91 -7.08 -14.01
CA ARG A 104 34.64 -8.44 -14.47
C ARG A 104 34.10 -8.38 -15.89
N GLU A 105 34.70 -9.13 -16.80
CA GLU A 105 34.15 -9.27 -18.15
C GLU A 105 33.01 -10.28 -18.12
N VAL A 106 31.93 -9.98 -18.83
CA VAL A 106 30.71 -10.81 -18.88
C VAL A 106 30.17 -10.90 -20.30
N GLU A 107 29.28 -11.87 -20.54
CA GLU A 107 28.83 -12.21 -21.90
C GLU A 107 27.66 -11.35 -22.38
N ASN A 108 26.67 -11.07 -21.51
CA ASN A 108 25.43 -10.40 -21.88
C ASN A 108 25.50 -8.90 -21.56
N SER A 109 25.25 -8.08 -22.58
CA SER A 109 25.03 -6.64 -22.42
C SER A 109 23.68 -6.34 -21.76
N LEU A 110 23.52 -5.12 -21.22
CA LEU A 110 22.24 -4.70 -20.67
C LEU A 110 21.13 -4.66 -21.73
N SER A 111 21.45 -4.37 -22.99
CA SER A 111 20.48 -4.38 -24.10
C SER A 111 20.05 -5.79 -24.49
N GLU A 112 20.96 -6.77 -24.45
CA GLU A 112 20.63 -8.19 -24.64
C GLU A 112 19.76 -8.71 -23.49
N LEU A 113 20.11 -8.39 -22.23
CA LEU A 113 19.31 -8.75 -21.05
C LEU A 113 17.92 -8.10 -21.09
N ALA A 114 17.82 -6.84 -21.53
CA ALA A 114 16.54 -6.17 -21.72
C ALA A 114 15.70 -6.83 -22.83
N SER A 115 16.34 -7.29 -23.91
CA SER A 115 15.68 -8.03 -24.98
C SER A 115 15.15 -9.39 -24.49
N GLY A 116 15.94 -10.13 -23.70
CA GLY A 116 15.49 -11.37 -23.06
C GLY A 116 14.31 -11.15 -22.10
N ALA A 117 14.33 -10.07 -21.31
CA ALA A 117 13.21 -9.69 -20.44
C ALA A 117 11.95 -9.34 -21.24
N GLN A 118 12.10 -8.75 -22.43
CA GLN A 118 10.97 -8.45 -23.32
C GLN A 118 10.35 -9.72 -23.91
N THR A 119 11.14 -10.75 -24.22
CA THR A 119 10.63 -12.08 -24.61
C THR A 119 9.86 -12.75 -23.47
N LEU A 120 10.40 -12.73 -22.23
CA LEU A 120 9.68 -13.23 -21.05
C LEU A 120 8.34 -12.51 -20.86
N LYS A 121 8.32 -11.19 -21.04
CA LYS A 121 7.09 -10.40 -20.98
C LYS A 121 6.08 -10.82 -22.05
N SER A 122 6.50 -11.08 -23.28
CA SER A 122 5.57 -11.46 -24.35
C SER A 122 5.09 -12.90 -24.28
N GLU A 123 5.91 -13.82 -23.78
CA GLU A 123 5.68 -15.26 -23.92
C GLU A 123 5.46 -15.99 -22.59
N ALA A 124 5.80 -15.39 -21.45
CA ALA A 124 5.78 -16.03 -20.14
C ALA A 124 5.24 -15.12 -19.01
N THR A 125 4.32 -14.21 -19.35
CA THR A 125 3.50 -13.49 -18.34
C THR A 125 2.46 -14.44 -17.78
N ILE A 126 2.88 -15.19 -16.76
CA ILE A 126 2.10 -16.21 -16.07
C ILE A 126 1.92 -15.73 -14.61
N PRO A 127 0.70 -15.74 -14.04
CA PRO A 127 0.52 -15.43 -12.63
C PRO A 127 1.45 -16.27 -11.74
N GLY A 128 2.11 -15.62 -10.78
CA GLY A 128 3.11 -16.27 -9.93
C GLY A 128 4.54 -16.29 -10.48
N THR A 129 4.84 -15.58 -11.58
CA THR A 129 6.21 -15.38 -12.09
C THR A 129 6.71 -13.94 -11.92
N ALA A 130 8.03 -13.81 -11.74
CA ALA A 130 8.74 -12.54 -11.69
C ALA A 130 10.13 -12.72 -12.32
N TRP A 131 10.73 -11.65 -12.83
CA TRP A 131 12.10 -11.71 -13.33
C TRP A 131 12.87 -10.44 -13.03
N SER A 132 14.17 -10.59 -12.83
CA SER A 132 15.11 -9.49 -12.56
C SER A 132 16.45 -9.76 -13.23
N VAL A 133 17.20 -8.72 -13.56
CA VAL A 133 18.59 -8.87 -13.99
C VAL A 133 19.45 -9.11 -12.75
N ASP A 134 20.16 -10.23 -12.72
CA ASP A 134 21.16 -10.53 -11.70
C ASP A 134 22.55 -10.16 -12.20
N PRO A 135 23.11 -9.01 -11.76
CA PRO A 135 24.46 -8.61 -12.15
C PRO A 135 25.54 -9.55 -11.60
N ARG A 136 25.28 -10.42 -10.61
CA ARG A 136 26.28 -11.39 -10.12
C ARG A 136 26.47 -12.54 -11.08
N THR A 137 25.41 -13.04 -11.69
CA THR A 137 25.48 -14.11 -12.69
C THR A 137 25.52 -13.57 -14.13
N ASN A 138 25.23 -12.28 -14.33
CA ASN A 138 25.04 -11.66 -15.65
C ASN A 138 23.94 -12.35 -16.47
N LYS A 139 22.85 -12.72 -15.80
CA LYS A 139 21.67 -13.39 -16.38
C LYS A 139 20.40 -12.76 -15.86
N ILE A 140 19.28 -13.10 -16.48
CA ILE A 140 17.95 -12.87 -15.92
C ILE A 140 17.65 -13.99 -14.92
N LEU A 141 17.35 -13.64 -13.67
CA LEU A 141 16.80 -14.56 -12.70
C LEU A 141 15.28 -14.53 -12.81
N VAL A 142 14.69 -15.60 -13.33
CA VAL A 142 13.25 -15.84 -13.36
C VAL A 142 12.89 -16.61 -12.09
N THR A 143 11.99 -16.05 -11.29
CA THR A 143 11.46 -16.71 -10.11
C THR A 143 10.00 -17.06 -10.34
N ALA A 144 9.65 -18.32 -10.10
CA ALA A 144 8.28 -18.80 -10.15
C ALA A 144 7.88 -19.30 -8.77
N ASP A 145 6.69 -18.91 -8.33
CA ASP A 145 6.15 -19.26 -7.03
C ASP A 145 5.59 -20.71 -7.02
N SER A 146 5.04 -21.14 -5.88
CA SER A 146 4.52 -22.51 -5.73
C SER A 146 3.29 -22.84 -6.61
N THR A 147 2.57 -21.83 -7.10
CA THR A 147 1.34 -22.01 -7.90
C THR A 147 1.62 -22.31 -9.37
N VAL A 148 2.79 -21.90 -9.88
CA VAL A 148 3.21 -22.15 -11.26
C VAL A 148 3.55 -23.64 -11.45
N THR A 149 2.60 -24.41 -11.97
CA THR A 149 2.69 -25.87 -12.14
C THR A 149 2.10 -26.32 -13.49
N GLY A 150 2.31 -27.58 -13.89
CA GLY A 150 1.73 -28.16 -15.11
C GLY A 150 2.10 -27.37 -16.37
N ASP A 151 1.13 -27.16 -17.27
CA ASP A 151 1.33 -26.47 -18.55
C ASP A 151 1.95 -25.07 -18.40
N ASN A 152 1.62 -24.35 -17.31
CA ASN A 152 2.22 -23.04 -17.00
C ASN A 152 3.72 -23.16 -16.67
N TRP A 153 4.12 -24.23 -15.97
CA TRP A 153 5.53 -24.50 -15.72
C TRP A 153 6.27 -24.87 -17.01
N ASP A 154 5.67 -25.74 -17.83
CA ASP A 154 6.26 -26.18 -19.09
C ASP A 154 6.43 -25.00 -20.07
N GLN A 155 5.46 -24.08 -20.13
CA GLN A 155 5.56 -22.84 -20.90
C GLN A 155 6.71 -21.96 -20.41
N LEU A 156 6.80 -21.74 -19.08
CA LEU A 156 7.86 -20.92 -18.50
C LEU A 156 9.25 -21.50 -18.79
N GLU A 157 9.41 -22.81 -18.61
CA GLU A 157 10.65 -23.54 -18.87
C GLU A 157 11.04 -23.44 -20.35
N SER A 158 10.10 -23.69 -21.26
CA SER A 158 10.34 -23.56 -22.70
C SER A 158 10.72 -22.15 -23.13
N THR A 159 10.12 -21.10 -22.56
CA THR A 159 10.49 -19.71 -22.88
C THR A 159 11.89 -19.37 -22.37
N VAL A 160 12.28 -19.85 -21.19
CA VAL A 160 13.65 -19.62 -20.69
C VAL A 160 14.68 -20.39 -21.50
N ASP A 161 14.38 -21.62 -21.90
CA ASP A 161 15.26 -22.42 -22.75
C ASP A 161 15.44 -21.78 -24.14
N SER A 162 14.41 -21.13 -24.69
CA SER A 162 14.48 -20.46 -25.99
C SER A 162 15.42 -19.25 -26.01
N LEU A 163 15.63 -18.61 -24.84
CA LEU A 163 16.60 -17.53 -24.66
C LEU A 163 18.05 -18.03 -24.63
N GLY A 164 18.26 -19.33 -24.45
CA GLY A 164 19.56 -19.97 -24.35
C GLY A 164 20.13 -19.98 -22.94
N SER A 165 20.93 -21.01 -22.64
CA SER A 165 21.49 -21.29 -21.30
C SER A 165 22.35 -20.18 -20.70
N GLY A 166 22.80 -19.22 -21.51
CA GLY A 166 23.58 -18.06 -21.09
C GLY A 166 22.75 -16.87 -20.63
N MET A 167 21.46 -16.79 -20.97
CA MET A 167 20.66 -15.56 -20.84
C MET A 167 19.82 -15.51 -19.56
N ALA A 168 19.15 -16.61 -19.21
CA ALA A 168 18.21 -16.65 -18.10
C ALA A 168 18.35 -17.95 -17.29
N THR A 169 17.92 -17.90 -16.03
CA THR A 169 17.84 -19.05 -15.12
C THR A 169 16.51 -19.03 -14.39
N ILE A 170 15.91 -20.20 -14.17
CA ILE A 170 14.67 -20.34 -13.40
C ILE A 170 15.00 -20.80 -11.98
N LYS A 171 14.33 -20.19 -11.00
CA LYS A 171 14.30 -20.61 -9.60
C LYS A 171 12.85 -20.79 -9.17
N LYS A 172 12.56 -21.89 -8.48
CA LYS A 172 11.27 -22.07 -7.80
C LYS A 172 11.33 -21.50 -6.38
N SER A 173 10.34 -20.69 -6.02
CA SER A 173 10.09 -20.26 -4.65
C SER A 173 9.20 -21.28 -3.93
N ALA A 174 9.33 -21.37 -2.62
CA ALA A 174 8.54 -22.29 -1.81
C ALA A 174 7.12 -21.77 -1.50
N GLY A 175 6.91 -20.45 -1.53
CA GLY A 175 5.61 -19.81 -1.30
C GLY A 175 5.03 -19.18 -2.56
N THR A 176 3.87 -18.53 -2.42
CA THR A 176 3.11 -17.82 -3.46
C THR A 176 3.45 -16.33 -3.45
N PHE A 177 3.54 -15.68 -4.61
CA PHE A 177 3.62 -14.23 -4.70
C PHE A 177 2.26 -13.63 -4.35
N LYS A 178 2.25 -12.72 -3.37
CA LYS A 178 1.07 -11.99 -2.95
C LYS A 178 1.41 -10.52 -2.81
N THR A 179 0.48 -9.67 -3.19
CA THR A 179 0.42 -8.30 -2.71
C THR A 179 0.15 -8.34 -1.21
N PHE A 180 0.87 -7.54 -0.43
CA PHE A 180 0.54 -7.37 0.98
C PHE A 180 -0.66 -6.43 1.04
N LEU A 181 -1.73 -6.87 1.70
CA LEU A 181 -2.89 -6.03 1.99
C LEU A 181 -2.55 -5.18 3.21
N SER A 182 -2.52 -3.87 3.05
CA SER A 182 -2.26 -2.89 4.10
C SER A 182 -3.52 -2.06 4.38
N GLY A 183 -3.56 -1.33 5.50
CA GLY A 183 -4.70 -0.48 5.81
C GLY A 183 -4.99 0.53 4.68
N GLY A 184 -6.24 0.70 4.31
CA GLY A 184 -6.68 1.55 3.21
C GLY A 184 -6.79 0.88 1.84
N ASP A 185 -6.23 -0.33 1.67
CA ASP A 185 -6.32 -1.07 0.41
C ASP A 185 -7.74 -1.58 0.13
N ALA A 186 -8.05 -1.79 -1.16
CA ALA A 186 -9.34 -2.29 -1.59
C ALA A 186 -9.50 -3.78 -1.27
N ILE A 187 -10.69 -4.15 -0.77
CA ILE A 187 -11.13 -5.54 -0.67
C ILE A 187 -12.44 -5.71 -1.45
N PHE A 188 -12.62 -6.86 -2.07
CA PHE A 188 -13.72 -7.13 -2.98
C PHE A 188 -14.44 -8.44 -2.64
N ALA A 189 -15.77 -8.41 -2.71
CA ALA A 189 -16.61 -9.60 -2.58
C ALA A 189 -17.97 -9.40 -3.26
N GLY A 190 -18.40 -10.35 -4.11
CA GLY A 190 -19.76 -10.35 -4.66
C GLY A 190 -20.17 -9.11 -5.47
N GLY A 191 -19.21 -8.36 -6.03
CA GLY A 191 -19.43 -7.08 -6.71
C GLY A 191 -19.43 -5.86 -5.79
N SER A 192 -19.28 -6.06 -4.48
CA SER A 192 -19.05 -5.03 -3.48
C SER A 192 -17.56 -4.73 -3.35
N ARG A 193 -17.26 -3.47 -3.01
CA ARG A 193 -15.93 -2.97 -2.67
C ARG A 193 -15.99 -2.38 -1.27
N CYS A 194 -15.06 -2.75 -0.42
CA CYS A 194 -14.77 -2.10 0.86
C CYS A 194 -13.27 -1.81 0.94
N SER A 195 -12.82 -1.29 2.08
CA SER A 195 -11.42 -1.06 2.39
C SER A 195 -10.99 -1.93 3.58
N ALA A 196 -9.76 -2.44 3.54
CA ALA A 196 -9.12 -2.99 4.73
C ALA A 196 -8.80 -1.86 5.71
N GLY A 197 -9.04 -2.07 7.00
CA GLY A 197 -8.82 -1.06 8.04
C GLY A 197 -7.43 -1.16 8.63
N PHE A 198 -7.19 -2.17 9.47
CA PHE A 198 -5.88 -2.38 10.09
C PHE A 198 -5.56 -3.86 10.12
N ASN A 199 -4.34 -4.22 9.74
CA ASN A 199 -3.80 -5.55 10.02
C ASN A 199 -3.64 -5.74 11.53
N VAL A 200 -4.06 -6.91 11.99
CA VAL A 200 -4.08 -7.31 13.40
C VAL A 200 -3.69 -8.78 13.51
N THR A 201 -3.36 -9.21 14.72
CA THR A 201 -3.26 -10.62 15.07
C THR A 201 -4.52 -11.03 15.80
N ALA A 202 -5.24 -12.03 15.31
CA ALA A 202 -6.39 -12.59 16.01
C ALA A 202 -5.97 -13.28 17.30
N GLY A 203 -6.91 -13.52 18.23
CA GLY A 203 -6.61 -14.14 19.52
C GLY A 203 -5.99 -15.55 19.45
N ASP A 204 -6.12 -16.24 18.32
CA ASP A 204 -5.49 -17.54 18.05
C ASP A 204 -4.10 -17.44 17.36
N GLY A 205 -3.60 -16.21 17.14
CA GLY A 205 -2.34 -15.93 16.46
C GLY A 205 -2.45 -15.83 14.94
N THR A 206 -3.64 -16.04 14.36
CA THR A 206 -3.83 -15.95 12.91
C THR A 206 -3.68 -14.50 12.44
N PRO A 207 -2.91 -14.23 11.37
CA PRO A 207 -2.89 -12.91 10.77
C PRO A 207 -4.30 -12.57 10.25
N ALA A 208 -4.75 -11.36 10.53
CA ALA A 208 -6.08 -10.90 10.20
C ALA A 208 -6.09 -9.40 9.90
N PHE A 209 -7.23 -8.87 9.49
CA PHE A 209 -7.47 -7.44 9.42
C PHE A 209 -8.85 -7.09 9.95
N LEU A 210 -8.97 -5.86 10.43
CA LEU A 210 -10.25 -5.24 10.76
C LEU A 210 -10.82 -4.53 9.52
N THR A 211 -12.14 -4.57 9.37
CA THR A 211 -12.91 -3.76 8.40
C THR A 211 -14.28 -3.42 8.99
N ALA A 212 -15.16 -2.78 8.24
CA ALA A 212 -16.51 -2.47 8.71
C ALA A 212 -17.37 -3.75 8.83
N GLY A 213 -18.24 -3.76 9.82
CA GLY A 213 -19.16 -4.86 10.09
C GLY A 213 -20.17 -5.07 8.98
N HIS A 214 -20.70 -3.99 8.39
CA HIS A 214 -21.60 -4.07 7.25
C HIS A 214 -20.93 -4.71 6.02
N CYS A 215 -19.61 -4.60 5.88
CA CYS A 215 -18.85 -5.36 4.89
C CYS A 215 -18.77 -6.85 5.32
N GLY A 216 -18.41 -7.12 6.58
CA GLY A 216 -18.33 -8.49 7.09
C GLY A 216 -19.63 -9.30 7.03
N VAL A 217 -20.79 -8.65 7.17
CA VAL A 217 -22.11 -9.32 7.02
C VAL A 217 -22.55 -9.44 5.57
N ALA A 218 -22.02 -8.61 4.67
CA ALA A 218 -22.40 -8.62 3.25
C ALA A 218 -21.77 -9.79 2.48
N ALA A 219 -20.61 -10.29 2.92
CA ALA A 219 -19.95 -11.44 2.30
C ALA A 219 -19.06 -12.20 3.28
N GLU A 220 -19.02 -13.52 3.14
CA GLU A 220 -18.23 -14.43 3.99
C GLU A 220 -16.73 -14.40 3.67
N GLN A 221 -16.35 -14.15 2.41
CA GLN A 221 -14.95 -14.20 1.95
C GLN A 221 -14.61 -13.00 1.08
N TRP A 222 -13.36 -12.54 1.18
CA TRP A 222 -12.87 -11.31 0.56
C TRP A 222 -11.57 -11.54 -0.21
N SER A 223 -11.45 -10.84 -1.35
CA SER A 223 -10.28 -10.81 -2.24
C SER A 223 -9.60 -9.44 -2.17
N ASP A 224 -8.28 -9.37 -2.35
CA ASP A 224 -7.52 -8.11 -2.49
C ASP A 224 -7.56 -7.55 -3.94
N ALA A 225 -8.15 -8.30 -4.88
CA ALA A 225 -8.33 -7.89 -6.27
C ALA A 225 -9.78 -8.08 -6.75
N GLU A 226 -10.25 -7.17 -7.60
CA GLU A 226 -11.57 -7.26 -8.22
C GLU A 226 -11.67 -8.52 -9.09
N GLY A 227 -12.65 -9.39 -8.80
CA GLY A 227 -12.79 -10.69 -9.47
C GLY A 227 -11.69 -11.72 -9.13
N GLY A 228 -10.83 -11.41 -8.14
CA GLY A 228 -9.79 -12.31 -7.65
C GLY A 228 -10.34 -13.47 -6.81
N GLN A 229 -9.46 -14.43 -6.51
CA GLN A 229 -9.79 -15.49 -5.55
C GLN A 229 -9.79 -14.93 -4.12
N PRO A 230 -10.67 -15.41 -3.23
CA PRO A 230 -10.63 -14.98 -1.85
C PRO A 230 -9.30 -15.31 -1.18
N ILE A 231 -8.84 -14.38 -0.35
CA ILE A 231 -7.60 -14.50 0.44
C ILE A 231 -7.86 -14.49 1.95
N ALA A 232 -9.09 -14.16 2.35
CA ALA A 232 -9.48 -13.99 3.74
C ALA A 232 -10.96 -14.31 3.95
N THR A 233 -11.28 -14.83 5.12
CA THR A 233 -12.62 -15.25 5.53
C THR A 233 -13.05 -14.51 6.80
N VAL A 234 -14.30 -14.06 6.84
CA VAL A 234 -14.86 -13.36 8.00
C VAL A 234 -14.98 -14.32 9.19
N ASP A 235 -14.36 -13.95 10.32
CA ASP A 235 -14.42 -14.71 11.57
C ASP A 235 -15.55 -14.19 12.47
N GLN A 236 -15.62 -12.86 12.62
CA GLN A 236 -16.60 -12.18 13.45
C GLN A 236 -17.04 -10.88 12.77
N ALA A 237 -18.33 -10.54 12.85
CA ALA A 237 -18.86 -9.28 12.35
C ALA A 237 -20.00 -8.79 13.24
N THR A 238 -20.02 -7.48 13.51
CA THR A 238 -21.08 -6.80 14.24
C THR A 238 -21.61 -5.67 13.37
N PHE A 239 -22.86 -5.80 12.91
CA PHE A 239 -23.64 -4.74 12.28
C PHE A 239 -25.11 -5.18 12.12
N PRO A 240 -26.11 -4.32 12.40
CA PRO A 240 -26.01 -3.05 13.14
C PRO A 240 -25.92 -3.30 14.67
N GLY A 241 -26.08 -2.26 15.47
CA GLY A 241 -26.23 -2.36 16.93
C GLY A 241 -25.06 -1.78 17.71
N ALA A 242 -24.35 -2.66 18.43
CA ALA A 242 -23.26 -2.25 19.33
C ALA A 242 -21.98 -1.78 18.60
N GLY A 243 -21.99 -1.78 17.26
CA GLY A 243 -20.89 -1.27 16.46
C GLY A 243 -21.04 -1.60 14.97
N ASP A 244 -20.01 -1.23 14.22
CA ASP A 244 -19.83 -1.55 12.81
C ASP A 244 -18.38 -1.98 12.55
N PHE A 245 -18.04 -3.22 12.90
CA PHE A 245 -16.71 -3.81 12.68
C PHE A 245 -16.79 -5.30 12.34
N ALA A 246 -15.77 -5.78 11.64
CA ALA A 246 -15.54 -7.19 11.41
C ALA A 246 -14.05 -7.53 11.56
N LEU A 247 -13.78 -8.73 12.06
CA LEU A 247 -12.48 -9.39 12.01
C LEU A 247 -12.49 -10.37 10.84
N VAL A 248 -11.55 -10.21 9.91
CA VAL A 248 -11.40 -11.07 8.74
C VAL A 248 -10.02 -11.71 8.79
N LYS A 249 -9.97 -13.04 8.87
CA LYS A 249 -8.72 -13.80 8.98
C LYS A 249 -8.19 -14.12 7.60
N TYR A 250 -6.89 -13.94 7.37
CA TYR A 250 -6.26 -14.41 6.15
C TYR A 250 -6.29 -15.95 6.11
N ASP A 251 -6.63 -16.51 4.96
CA ASP A 251 -6.77 -17.96 4.78
C ASP A 251 -5.39 -18.67 4.80
N ASP A 252 -4.34 -17.96 4.37
CA ASP A 252 -2.95 -18.41 4.48
C ASP A 252 -2.34 -17.96 5.82
N PRO A 253 -2.03 -18.87 6.76
CA PRO A 253 -1.44 -18.54 8.05
C PRO A 253 -0.01 -17.99 7.94
N ALA A 254 0.65 -18.13 6.79
CA ALA A 254 1.96 -17.53 6.50
C ALA A 254 1.82 -16.12 5.89
N THR A 255 0.68 -15.45 6.08
CA THR A 255 0.49 -14.08 5.62
C THR A 255 1.21 -13.09 6.53
N GLU A 256 2.22 -12.44 5.95
CA GLU A 256 2.82 -11.24 6.49
C GLU A 256 1.79 -10.11 6.40
N ALA A 257 1.30 -9.68 7.56
CA ALA A 257 0.28 -8.64 7.70
C ALA A 257 0.88 -7.46 8.48
N PRO A 258 1.73 -6.63 7.83
CA PRO A 258 2.42 -5.54 8.52
C PRO A 258 1.41 -4.55 9.09
N SER A 259 1.69 -4.01 10.27
CA SER A 259 0.85 -3.01 10.92
C SER A 259 1.15 -1.63 10.33
N GLU A 260 0.53 -1.33 9.20
CA GLU A 260 0.72 -0.10 8.44
C GLU A 260 -0.53 0.27 7.63
N VAL A 261 -0.59 1.53 7.20
CA VAL A 261 -1.59 2.07 6.26
C VAL A 261 -0.87 2.43 4.96
N ASN A 262 -1.43 2.01 3.82
CA ASN A 262 -0.96 2.36 2.50
C ASN A 262 -1.45 3.77 2.11
N LEU A 263 -0.55 4.73 1.98
CA LEU A 263 -0.87 6.11 1.57
C LEU A 263 -0.73 6.31 0.05
N GLY A 264 -0.57 5.23 -0.72
CA GLY A 264 -0.38 5.22 -2.16
C GLY A 264 1.08 4.99 -2.55
N ASP A 265 1.93 6.01 -2.44
CA ASP A 265 3.36 5.94 -2.81
C ASP A 265 4.27 5.56 -1.63
N GLN A 266 3.74 5.54 -0.42
CA GLN A 266 4.44 5.21 0.82
C GLN A 266 3.49 4.51 1.80
N THR A 267 4.06 3.89 2.83
CA THR A 267 3.30 3.34 3.95
C THR A 267 3.56 4.13 5.23
N LEU A 268 2.55 4.22 6.09
CA LEU A 268 2.65 4.76 7.44
C LEU A 268 2.54 3.61 8.44
N ALA A 269 3.59 3.41 9.23
CA ALA A 269 3.56 2.42 10.32
C ALA A 269 2.50 2.81 11.36
N ILE A 270 1.71 1.82 11.79
CA ILE A 270 0.74 1.93 12.87
C ILE A 270 1.31 1.24 14.09
N SER A 271 1.51 2.01 15.16
CA SER A 271 2.23 1.55 16.35
C SER A 271 1.31 0.99 17.42
N GLN A 272 0.12 1.56 17.58
CA GLN A 272 -0.85 1.19 18.61
C GLN A 272 -2.24 1.74 18.27
N ALA A 273 -3.27 1.20 18.93
CA ALA A 273 -4.59 1.84 18.98
C ALA A 273 -4.61 2.94 20.03
N ALA A 274 -5.42 3.97 19.79
CA ALA A 274 -5.70 5.01 20.76
C ALA A 274 -7.17 5.41 20.72
N ASP A 275 -7.69 5.84 21.87
CA ASP A 275 -9.03 6.40 21.93
C ASP A 275 -9.06 7.80 21.29
N PRO A 276 -10.13 8.14 20.55
CA PRO A 276 -10.29 9.46 19.94
C PRO A 276 -10.61 10.53 20.98
N GLU A 277 -10.22 11.77 20.69
CA GLU A 277 -10.64 12.96 21.44
C GLU A 277 -11.28 13.98 20.49
N VAL A 278 -12.27 14.74 20.97
CA VAL A 278 -12.86 15.84 20.19
C VAL A 278 -11.81 16.90 19.89
N GLY A 279 -11.71 17.32 18.63
CA GLY A 279 -10.68 18.22 18.12
C GLY A 279 -9.40 17.53 17.67
N LEU A 280 -9.29 16.20 17.81
CA LEU A 280 -8.16 15.44 17.29
C LEU A 280 -8.13 15.53 15.75
N GLN A 281 -7.00 15.97 15.20
CA GLN A 281 -6.73 15.88 13.77
C GLN A 281 -6.53 14.42 13.39
N VAL A 282 -7.26 13.98 12.37
CA VAL A 282 -7.26 12.60 11.89
C VAL A 282 -7.14 12.57 10.37
N PHE A 283 -6.68 11.43 9.88
CA PHE A 283 -6.54 11.09 8.47
C PHE A 283 -7.31 9.81 8.22
N ARG A 284 -8.07 9.77 7.14
CA ARG A 284 -8.74 8.58 6.65
C ARG A 284 -8.08 8.11 5.37
N MET A 285 -7.78 6.82 5.29
CA MET A 285 -7.42 6.17 4.04
C MET A 285 -8.51 5.18 3.65
N GLY A 286 -8.87 5.17 2.38
CA GLY A 286 -9.92 4.33 1.84
C GLY A 286 -9.75 4.15 0.35
N SER A 287 -10.27 3.04 -0.15
CA SER A 287 -9.94 2.58 -1.48
C SER A 287 -10.58 3.41 -2.60
N THR A 288 -11.68 4.11 -2.33
CA THR A 288 -12.41 4.91 -3.33
C THR A 288 -11.84 6.31 -3.44
N THR A 289 -11.74 7.03 -2.32
CA THR A 289 -11.36 8.45 -2.33
C THR A 289 -9.91 8.71 -1.91
N GLY A 290 -9.18 7.67 -1.54
CA GLY A 290 -7.78 7.78 -1.12
C GLY A 290 -7.64 8.43 0.24
N LEU A 291 -6.56 9.18 0.44
CA LEU A 291 -6.25 9.87 1.68
C LEU A 291 -7.08 11.17 1.80
N SER A 292 -7.75 11.35 2.93
CA SER A 292 -8.43 12.59 3.31
C SER A 292 -8.21 12.90 4.77
N ASP A 293 -8.32 14.16 5.16
CA ASP A 293 -8.08 14.60 6.53
C ASP A 293 -9.24 15.44 7.07
N GLY A 294 -9.26 15.62 8.38
CA GLY A 294 -10.30 16.34 9.11
C GLY A 294 -10.14 16.19 10.61
N GLN A 295 -11.18 16.51 11.36
CA GLN A 295 -11.17 16.52 12.82
C GLN A 295 -12.31 15.70 13.41
N VAL A 296 -12.05 15.11 14.56
CA VAL A 296 -13.10 14.54 15.41
C VAL A 296 -13.99 15.66 15.95
N LEU A 297 -15.27 15.61 15.63
CA LEU A 297 -16.28 16.58 16.06
C LEU A 297 -17.06 16.11 17.29
N GLY A 298 -17.21 14.79 17.45
CA GLY A 298 -18.02 14.18 18.50
C GLY A 298 -17.67 12.72 18.73
N LEU A 299 -17.99 12.24 19.92
CA LEU A 299 -17.82 10.85 20.35
C LEU A 299 -19.18 10.30 20.78
N ASP A 300 -19.27 8.97 20.92
CA ASP A 300 -20.49 8.25 21.29
C ASP A 300 -21.70 8.56 20.40
N ALA A 301 -21.44 8.86 19.13
CA ALA A 301 -22.48 9.15 18.15
C ALA A 301 -23.35 7.91 17.91
N THR A 302 -24.65 8.17 17.73
CA THR A 302 -25.64 7.17 17.35
C THR A 302 -26.16 7.50 15.96
N VAL A 303 -26.02 6.56 15.03
CA VAL A 303 -26.46 6.71 13.63
C VAL A 303 -27.55 5.70 13.33
N ASN A 304 -28.63 6.16 12.71
CA ASN A 304 -29.75 5.31 12.33
C ASN A 304 -29.69 5.03 10.82
N TYR A 305 -28.97 3.97 10.44
CA TYR A 305 -28.91 3.50 9.06
C TYR A 305 -30.22 2.81 8.66
N PRO A 306 -30.52 2.67 7.34
CA PRO A 306 -31.66 1.89 6.86
C PRO A 306 -31.70 0.45 7.41
N GLU A 307 -30.53 -0.15 7.63
CA GLU A 307 -30.33 -1.51 8.14
C GLU A 307 -30.53 -1.59 9.66
N GLY A 308 -30.35 -0.48 10.38
CA GLY A 308 -30.55 -0.38 11.82
C GLY A 308 -29.69 0.68 12.51
N THR A 309 -29.89 0.82 13.81
CA THR A 309 -29.16 1.77 14.65
C THR A 309 -27.78 1.24 15.02
N VAL A 310 -26.74 2.06 14.87
CA VAL A 310 -25.38 1.82 15.36
C VAL A 310 -25.03 2.89 16.40
N THR A 311 -24.38 2.51 17.49
CA THR A 311 -24.05 3.38 18.63
C THR A 311 -22.56 3.37 18.92
N GLY A 312 -22.06 4.37 19.65
CA GLY A 312 -20.65 4.41 20.08
C GLY A 312 -19.67 4.86 18.99
N LEU A 313 -20.16 5.58 17.96
CA LEU A 313 -19.33 5.98 16.83
C LEU A 313 -18.60 7.31 17.08
N ILE A 314 -17.49 7.50 16.39
CA ILE A 314 -16.76 8.75 16.25
C ILE A 314 -17.44 9.55 15.14
N GLN A 315 -17.73 10.83 15.36
CA GLN A 315 -18.20 11.75 14.32
C GLN A 315 -17.04 12.65 13.87
N THR A 316 -16.84 12.79 12.56
CA THR A 316 -15.81 13.67 11.98
C THR A 316 -16.37 14.46 10.79
N ASP A 317 -15.63 15.49 10.34
CA ASP A 317 -15.84 16.18 9.06
C ASP A 317 -14.99 15.62 7.91
N VAL A 318 -14.30 14.49 8.13
CA VAL A 318 -13.52 13.83 7.09
C VAL A 318 -14.48 13.29 6.02
N CYS A 319 -14.23 13.57 4.75
CA CYS A 319 -15.09 13.04 3.68
C CYS A 319 -14.86 11.54 3.45
N ALA A 320 -15.90 10.84 3.02
CA ALA A 320 -15.86 9.44 2.59
C ALA A 320 -16.96 9.17 1.56
N GLU A 321 -16.74 8.20 0.68
CA GLU A 321 -17.70 7.78 -0.34
C GLU A 321 -17.88 6.24 -0.32
N PRO A 322 -18.90 5.70 -1.01
CA PRO A 322 -19.07 4.25 -1.13
C PRO A 322 -17.79 3.52 -1.55
N GLY A 323 -17.40 2.52 -0.77
CA GLY A 323 -16.14 1.77 -0.94
C GLY A 323 -15.00 2.19 -0.01
N ASP A 324 -15.10 3.36 0.65
CA ASP A 324 -14.19 3.73 1.74
C ASP A 324 -14.54 3.03 3.07
N SER A 325 -15.74 2.44 3.15
CA SER A 325 -16.19 1.60 4.26
C SER A 325 -15.12 0.61 4.73
N GLY A 326 -14.88 0.57 6.03
CA GLY A 326 -13.84 -0.24 6.67
C GLY A 326 -12.45 0.37 6.66
N GLY A 327 -12.21 1.43 5.87
CA GLY A 327 -10.92 2.08 5.73
C GLY A 327 -10.44 2.74 7.02
N SER A 328 -9.13 2.81 7.18
CA SER A 328 -8.42 3.28 8.37
C SER A 328 -8.69 4.75 8.68
N LEU A 329 -8.99 5.08 9.93
CA LEU A 329 -8.88 6.42 10.50
C LEU A 329 -7.72 6.43 11.50
N PHE A 330 -6.75 7.31 11.30
CA PHE A 330 -5.48 7.29 12.03
C PHE A 330 -4.92 8.70 12.22
N THR A 331 -3.88 8.83 13.04
CA THR A 331 -3.14 10.09 13.24
C THR A 331 -1.83 10.09 12.44
N GLN A 332 -1.28 11.28 12.19
CA GLN A 332 -0.03 11.43 11.42
C GLN A 332 1.18 10.70 12.06
N ASP A 333 1.16 10.53 13.38
CA ASP A 333 2.18 9.82 14.16
C ASP A 333 1.92 8.31 14.29
N GLY A 334 0.92 7.78 13.58
CA GLY A 334 0.72 6.34 13.44
C GLY A 334 -0.08 5.70 14.58
N LEU A 335 -1.09 6.38 15.11
CA LEU A 335 -2.08 5.80 16.01
C LEU A 335 -3.32 5.38 15.23
N ALA A 336 -3.83 4.16 15.47
CA ALA A 336 -5.09 3.70 14.92
C ALA A 336 -6.26 4.21 15.77
N ILE A 337 -7.19 4.91 15.13
CA ILE A 337 -8.31 5.59 15.81
C ILE A 337 -9.64 4.92 15.51
N GLY A 338 -9.93 4.62 14.24
CA GLY A 338 -11.24 4.07 13.88
C GLY A 338 -11.31 3.43 12.49
N LEU A 339 -12.47 2.83 12.20
CA LEU A 339 -12.80 2.20 10.92
C LEU A 339 -13.99 2.95 10.30
N THR A 340 -13.92 3.28 9.01
CA THR A 340 -14.98 4.03 8.33
C THR A 340 -16.29 3.22 8.34
N SER A 341 -17.35 3.74 8.95
CA SER A 341 -18.67 3.08 8.98
C SER A 341 -19.55 3.62 7.86
N GLY A 342 -19.80 4.92 7.84
CA GLY A 342 -20.63 5.55 6.82
C GLY A 342 -20.91 7.01 7.19
N GLY A 343 -21.57 7.74 6.32
CA GLY A 343 -21.76 9.18 6.51
C GLY A 343 -22.80 9.78 5.59
N SER A 344 -22.82 11.10 5.56
CA SER A 344 -23.62 11.91 4.65
C SER A 344 -22.74 12.93 3.94
N GLY A 345 -23.12 13.33 2.73
CA GLY A 345 -22.30 14.21 1.88
C GLY A 345 -21.35 13.44 0.96
N ASP A 346 -20.36 14.13 0.41
CA ASP A 346 -19.34 13.56 -0.47
C ASP A 346 -18.02 14.38 -0.38
N CYS A 347 -16.97 13.93 -1.06
CA CYS A 347 -15.67 14.61 -1.05
C CYS A 347 -15.63 15.90 -1.89
N THR A 348 -16.73 16.30 -2.53
CA THR A 348 -16.86 17.56 -3.28
C THR A 348 -17.56 18.64 -2.46
N VAL A 349 -18.65 18.32 -1.77
CA VAL A 349 -19.45 19.27 -0.99
C VAL A 349 -19.18 19.23 0.51
N GLY A 350 -18.41 18.24 0.97
CA GLY A 350 -18.18 17.97 2.39
C GLY A 350 -19.34 17.19 3.01
N GLY A 351 -19.19 16.84 4.28
CA GLY A 351 -20.14 15.94 4.93
C GLY A 351 -19.78 15.63 6.36
N GLU A 352 -20.54 14.71 6.93
CA GLU A 352 -20.26 14.10 8.22
C GLU A 352 -20.01 12.62 8.01
N THR A 353 -18.89 12.11 8.50
CA THR A 353 -18.57 10.69 8.43
C THR A 353 -18.42 10.14 9.83
N PHE A 354 -18.91 8.92 10.02
CA PHE A 354 -18.87 8.20 11.27
C PHE A 354 -17.93 7.01 11.19
N PHE A 355 -17.24 6.75 12.30
CA PHE A 355 -16.22 5.72 12.39
C PHE A 355 -16.43 4.88 13.63
N GLN A 356 -16.21 3.58 13.51
CA GLN A 356 -16.17 2.66 14.62
C GLN A 356 -14.81 2.81 15.34
N PRO A 357 -14.77 3.11 16.66
CA PRO A 357 -13.50 3.12 17.40
C PRO A 357 -12.76 1.78 17.30
N VAL A 358 -11.46 1.85 16.99
CA VAL A 358 -10.61 0.66 16.83
C VAL A 358 -10.37 -0.04 18.16
N THR A 359 -10.21 0.71 19.25
CA THR A 359 -10.03 0.14 20.61
C THR A 359 -11.20 -0.77 20.98
N THR A 360 -12.43 -0.29 20.77
CA THR A 360 -13.67 -1.08 20.95
C THR A 360 -13.71 -2.32 20.05
N ALA A 361 -13.35 -2.19 18.78
CA ALA A 361 -13.36 -3.32 17.84
C ALA A 361 -12.35 -4.40 18.23
N LEU A 362 -11.11 -4.01 18.59
CA LEU A 362 -10.05 -4.92 19.03
C LEU A 362 -10.45 -5.68 20.29
N GLU A 363 -11.00 -4.99 21.29
CA GLU A 363 -11.48 -5.61 22.52
C GLU A 363 -12.60 -6.62 22.23
N ALA A 364 -13.58 -6.24 21.40
CA ALA A 364 -14.72 -7.07 21.08
C ALA A 364 -14.35 -8.37 20.37
N VAL A 365 -13.38 -8.33 19.44
CA VAL A 365 -12.96 -9.51 18.67
C VAL A 365 -11.76 -10.25 19.27
N GLY A 366 -11.16 -9.70 20.34
CA GLY A 366 -9.98 -10.26 21.00
C GLY A 366 -8.72 -10.25 20.13
N ALA A 367 -8.55 -9.23 19.27
CA ALA A 367 -7.38 -9.08 18.40
C ALA A 367 -6.42 -8.01 18.92
N THR A 368 -5.16 -8.05 18.46
CA THR A 368 -4.12 -7.09 18.84
C THR A 368 -3.49 -6.44 17.61
N LEU A 369 -3.24 -5.13 17.66
CA LEU A 369 -2.40 -4.42 16.69
C LEU A 369 -0.92 -4.77 16.89
N GLY A 370 -0.15 -4.76 15.80
CA GLY A 370 1.31 -4.89 15.84
C GLY A 370 1.82 -6.31 16.11
N GLY A 371 1.88 -7.13 15.05
CA GLY A 371 2.67 -8.36 15.03
C GLY A 371 4.08 -8.07 14.51
N ASP A 372 5.11 -8.33 15.34
CA ASP A 372 6.54 -8.54 15.06
C ASP A 372 7.27 -7.74 13.96
N ALA A 373 6.88 -6.48 13.71
CA ALA A 373 7.73 -5.50 13.01
C ALA A 373 8.52 -4.57 13.97
N ALA A 374 8.60 -4.90 15.26
CA ALA A 374 9.42 -4.19 16.26
C ALA A 374 10.69 -4.98 16.61
N GLY A 375 11.50 -5.29 15.61
CA GLY A 375 12.87 -5.75 15.80
C GLY A 375 13.78 -4.61 16.28
N GLY A 376 13.79 -4.34 17.58
CA GLY A 376 14.92 -3.68 18.27
C GLY A 376 14.67 -2.29 18.86
N ALA A 377 14.03 -2.24 20.03
CA ALA A 377 14.37 -1.27 21.07
C ALA A 377 14.19 -1.94 22.43
N GLY A 378 15.30 -2.14 23.13
CA GLY A 378 15.38 -2.97 24.33
C GLY A 378 14.56 -2.44 25.49
N ALA A 379 13.98 -3.39 26.23
CA ALA A 379 13.62 -3.21 27.61
C ALA A 379 14.85 -2.73 28.40
N GLY A 380 14.76 -1.50 28.90
CA GLY A 380 15.70 -0.92 29.85
C GLY A 380 15.05 -0.86 31.22
N ASP A 381 15.48 -1.78 32.08
CA ASP A 381 15.21 -1.82 33.52
C ASP A 381 15.82 -0.62 34.27
N GLU A 382 15.12 -0.21 35.33
CA GLU A 382 15.58 0.43 36.58
C GLU A 382 15.99 1.92 36.60
N ALA A 383 15.23 2.70 37.39
CA ALA A 383 15.78 3.74 38.27
C ALA A 383 14.87 3.91 39.50
N GLY A 384 15.38 3.47 40.66
CA GLY A 384 14.69 3.45 41.93
C GLY A 384 14.46 4.81 42.60
N ALA A 385 13.54 4.74 43.56
CA ALA A 385 13.49 5.35 44.90
C ALA A 385 14.00 6.80 45.10
N GLY A 386 13.07 7.64 45.58
CA GLY A 386 13.35 8.78 46.45
C GLY A 386 12.33 8.81 47.59
N GLU A 387 12.81 8.53 48.81
CA GLU A 387 12.10 8.55 50.08
C GLU A 387 11.90 9.99 50.64
N GLU A 388 11.14 10.01 51.75
CA GLU A 388 10.97 11.06 52.78
C GLU A 388 9.81 12.05 52.57
N ALA A 389 8.94 12.39 53.52
CA ALA A 389 8.64 11.94 54.89
C ALA A 389 7.39 12.72 55.33
N GLY A 390 6.60 12.22 56.28
CA GLY A 390 5.69 13.08 57.05
C GLY A 390 4.48 12.37 57.65
N ALA A 391 4.64 11.89 58.88
CA ALA A 391 3.64 11.24 59.72
C ALA A 391 2.40 12.09 60.06
N GLY A 392 1.31 11.41 60.42
CA GLY A 392 0.13 12.00 61.05
C GLY A 392 -0.91 10.93 61.42
N ASP A 393 -0.66 10.27 62.56
CA ASP A 393 -1.55 9.30 63.22
C ASP A 393 -2.84 9.93 63.79
N GLU A 394 -3.88 9.07 63.86
CA GLU A 394 -4.99 9.02 64.83
C GLU A 394 -6.29 9.85 64.63
N ALA A 395 -7.41 9.10 64.49
CA ALA A 395 -8.75 9.24 65.10
C ALA A 395 -9.86 8.97 64.04
N GLY A 396 -10.83 8.08 64.20
CA GLY A 396 -11.25 7.24 65.32
C GLY A 396 -12.43 6.35 64.86
N ALA A 397 -12.70 5.30 65.63
CA ALA A 397 -13.81 4.38 65.44
C ALA A 397 -15.19 5.05 65.67
N GLY A 398 -16.19 4.61 64.91
CA GLY A 398 -17.61 4.92 65.12
C GLY A 398 -18.49 3.89 64.40
N GLU A 399 -19.03 2.96 65.17
CA GLU A 399 -19.91 1.85 64.80
C GLU A 399 -21.36 2.28 64.45
N GLU A 400 -21.92 1.54 63.48
CA GLU A 400 -23.27 0.94 63.40
C GLU A 400 -24.56 1.74 63.14
N ALA A 401 -25.43 1.05 62.37
CA ALA A 401 -26.89 1.16 62.14
C ALA A 401 -27.31 1.65 60.73
N GLY A 402 -28.16 0.94 59.97
CA GLY A 402 -28.90 -0.27 60.28
C GLY A 402 -29.66 -0.81 59.05
N ALA A 403 -30.13 -2.05 59.19
CA ALA A 403 -31.02 -2.73 58.27
C ALA A 403 -32.44 -2.12 58.27
N GLY A 404 -33.09 -2.16 57.11
CA GLY A 404 -34.53 -1.92 56.96
C GLY A 404 -35.06 -2.73 55.78
N GLU A 405 -35.89 -3.73 56.08
CA GLU A 405 -36.61 -4.61 55.15
C GLU A 405 -37.87 -3.93 54.55
N GLU A 406 -38.14 -4.29 53.28
CA GLU A 406 -39.44 -4.65 52.66
C GLU A 406 -40.71 -3.77 52.83
N ALA A 407 -41.22 -3.27 51.70
CA ALA A 407 -42.62 -3.33 51.22
C ALA A 407 -42.76 -2.45 49.94
N GLY A 408 -43.47 -2.80 48.88
CA GLY A 408 -44.36 -3.93 48.63
C GLY A 408 -44.84 -3.95 47.18
N ALA A 409 -45.49 -5.07 46.83
CA ALA A 409 -46.16 -5.30 45.57
C ALA A 409 -47.40 -4.41 45.38
N GLY A 410 -47.70 -4.07 44.12
CA GLY A 410 -48.98 -3.52 43.68
C GLY A 410 -49.32 -4.04 42.29
N GLU A 411 -50.31 -4.91 42.22
CA GLU A 411 -50.94 -5.44 41.00
C GLU A 411 -51.89 -4.40 40.34
N GLU A 412 -51.91 -4.43 39.01
CA GLU A 412 -53.06 -4.36 38.07
C GLU A 412 -54.33 -3.57 38.43
N ALA A 413 -54.72 -2.65 37.53
CA ALA A 413 -56.02 -2.67 36.83
C ALA A 413 -56.20 -1.45 35.91
N GLY A 414 -56.71 -1.67 34.69
CA GLY A 414 -57.38 -0.61 33.93
C GLY A 414 -57.50 -0.80 32.41
N ALA A 415 -58.25 -1.81 31.96
CA ALA A 415 -58.80 -1.84 30.60
C ALA A 415 -59.88 -0.75 30.44
N GLY A 416 -59.88 -0.05 29.30
CA GLY A 416 -60.92 0.89 28.89
C GLY A 416 -61.09 0.88 27.37
N GLU A 417 -62.29 0.49 26.92
CA GLU A 417 -62.72 0.30 25.54
C GLU A 417 -63.05 1.62 24.79
N GLU A 418 -62.79 1.58 23.47
CA GLU A 418 -63.59 2.05 22.31
C GLU A 418 -64.39 3.37 22.33
N ALA A 419 -64.05 4.26 21.38
CA ALA A 419 -64.95 5.02 20.49
C ALA A 419 -64.08 5.70 19.40
N GLY A 420 -64.39 5.80 18.11
CA GLY A 420 -65.53 5.38 17.31
C GLY A 420 -65.25 5.67 15.82
N ALA A 421 -66.03 5.03 14.95
CA ALA A 421 -65.94 5.08 13.49
C ALA A 421 -66.32 6.42 12.85
N GLY A 422 -65.74 6.72 11.69
CA GLY A 422 -66.22 7.70 10.71
C GLY A 422 -66.14 7.12 9.30
N GLN A 423 -67.30 6.97 8.64
CA GLN A 423 -67.49 6.45 7.28
C GLN A 423 -67.49 7.56 6.21
N GLU A 424 -67.38 7.10 4.96
CA GLU A 424 -67.16 7.71 3.64
C GLU A 424 -68.14 8.78 3.11
N ALA A 425 -67.67 9.53 2.09
CA ALA A 425 -68.32 9.81 0.78
C ALA A 425 -67.29 10.54 -0.14
N GLY A 426 -67.19 10.38 -1.46
CA GLY A 426 -68.00 9.68 -2.44
C GLY A 426 -67.34 9.65 -3.85
N ALA A 427 -68.01 8.96 -4.77
CA ALA A 427 -67.58 8.61 -6.12
C ALA A 427 -67.96 9.62 -7.23
N GLY A 428 -67.38 9.41 -8.42
CA GLY A 428 -67.82 9.88 -9.76
C GLY A 428 -66.77 9.46 -10.80
N GLU A 429 -66.86 8.29 -11.44
CA GLU A 429 -67.68 7.87 -12.60
C GLU A 429 -67.11 8.30 -13.98
N GLU A 430 -66.45 7.31 -14.63
CA GLU A 430 -66.52 6.81 -16.03
C GLU A 430 -66.76 7.76 -17.24
N VAL A 431 -66.12 7.43 -18.39
CA VAL A 431 -66.78 6.92 -19.63
C VAL A 431 -65.78 6.78 -20.81
N GLY A 432 -65.72 5.54 -21.36
CA GLY A 432 -65.68 5.23 -22.81
C GLY A 432 -64.29 5.04 -23.47
N GLY A 433 -63.97 3.99 -24.23
CA GLY A 433 -64.73 2.88 -24.82
C GLY A 433 -64.31 2.64 -26.29
N GLY A 434 -63.96 1.39 -26.65
CA GLY A 434 -63.98 0.82 -28.02
C GLY A 434 -62.64 0.72 -28.75
N ASN A 435 -62.10 -0.51 -28.95
CA ASN A 435 -62.21 -1.40 -30.14
C ASN A 435 -61.36 -0.95 -31.35
N ALA A 436 -60.73 -1.78 -32.19
CA ALA A 436 -60.48 -3.22 -32.29
C ALA A 436 -59.48 -3.44 -33.47
N ASP A 437 -58.80 -4.59 -33.47
CA ASP A 437 -58.31 -5.42 -34.58
C ASP A 437 -57.90 -4.85 -35.96
N GLY A 438 -56.77 -5.36 -36.46
CA GLY A 438 -56.43 -5.29 -37.88
C GLY A 438 -55.10 -5.93 -38.26
N THR A 439 -55.11 -7.24 -38.52
CA THR A 439 -54.07 -8.03 -39.20
C THR A 439 -53.70 -7.52 -40.59
N GLY A 440 -52.44 -7.68 -41.04
CA GLY A 440 -52.07 -7.54 -42.45
C GLY A 440 -50.60 -7.85 -42.78
N ASN A 441 -50.37 -9.01 -43.41
CA ASN A 441 -49.12 -9.51 -44.02
C ASN A 441 -48.54 -8.59 -45.12
N GLY A 442 -47.23 -8.69 -45.36
CA GLY A 442 -46.60 -8.20 -46.60
C GLY A 442 -45.11 -8.53 -46.73
N LEU A 443 -44.81 -9.62 -47.45
CA LEU A 443 -43.48 -10.02 -47.93
C LEU A 443 -42.91 -9.03 -48.96
N GLY A 444 -41.57 -8.92 -49.04
CA GLY A 444 -40.87 -8.17 -50.09
C GLY A 444 -39.34 -8.32 -50.03
N GLU A 445 -38.84 -9.42 -50.59
CA GLU A 445 -37.45 -9.69 -50.95
C GLU A 445 -37.02 -8.83 -52.16
N ILE A 446 -35.86 -8.15 -52.14
CA ILE A 446 -35.01 -7.88 -53.33
C ILE A 446 -33.52 -7.83 -52.94
N VAL A 447 -32.75 -8.61 -53.70
CA VAL A 447 -31.30 -8.82 -53.79
C VAL A 447 -30.57 -7.64 -54.47
N GLY A 448 -29.28 -7.40 -54.15
CA GLY A 448 -28.37 -6.78 -55.11
C GLY A 448 -27.07 -6.10 -54.62
N ASN A 449 -25.98 -6.88 -54.57
CA ASN A 449 -24.55 -6.60 -54.89
C ASN A 449 -23.99 -5.17 -54.99
N GLY A 450 -22.73 -5.00 -54.51
CA GLY A 450 -21.79 -4.09 -55.19
C GLY A 450 -20.55 -3.56 -54.43
N VAL A 451 -19.53 -4.41 -54.29
CA VAL A 451 -18.04 -4.21 -54.37
C VAL A 451 -17.40 -2.80 -54.44
N GLY A 452 -16.27 -2.66 -53.72
CA GLY A 452 -15.04 -1.95 -54.16
C GLY A 452 -14.68 -0.71 -53.33
N ASN A 453 -13.46 -0.51 -52.83
CA ASN A 453 -12.15 -1.07 -53.14
C ASN A 453 -11.20 -0.85 -51.95
#